data_AF-A0A1M4XPQ6-F1
#
_entry.id   AF-A0A1M4XPQ6-F1
#
_cell.length_a   1.000
_cell.length_b   1.000
_cell.length_c   1.000
_cell.angle_alpha   90.00
_cell.angle_beta   90.00
_cell.angle_gamma   90.00
#
_symmetry.space_group_name_H-M   'P 1'
#
loop_
_entity.id
_entity.type
_entity.pdbx_description
1 polymer ?
#
loop_
_entity_poly.entity_id
_entity_poly.type
_entity_poly.pdbx_seq_one_letter_code
_entity_poly.pdbx_strand_id
1 'polypeptide(L)'
;MNDGVLMERRKFLQLGLMAGGMAVLHAALPRVSSAQIRTVTLEECLNLSPLDMAQRSEMVLQSWNTLRQAVSEIRDASLRQAVFEILDNPAPTFIEPLSSEKDRKEVYRRLQAEGAVDEIPFDQFLPPVDDPRQSPWPFLAAPGSGYQSHHAYPGGLVTHTALNTMVSLSLYEHYKTVYDFQLDRDVVIASQVLHDLHKPWVFQWQEDGRSRAERKLAGTGEHHPYSVAESLHRGLPAEVCVAQACAHNHPGFPKDEEGPVRWLKAAAALTGKDPVRADLLDSDGKTLPLPRRMENFVCHLGDHDWVLTVPAAKWVIEEMKGIAVKDYGLSEADLKGRRFHQLRNYVFSQASIMTLYHVLSTRGSDALSHTVRSIVIPA
;
A
#
# COMPACT_ATOMS: atom_id res chain seq x y z
N MET A 1 36.28 25.67 -41.02
CA MET A 1 35.94 25.65 -39.58
C MET A 1 34.58 24.97 -39.44
N ASN A 2 34.53 23.71 -39.01
CA ASN A 2 33.50 23.08 -38.13
C ASN A 2 33.42 21.53 -38.13
N ASP A 3 34.36 20.80 -38.73
CA ASP A 3 34.28 19.31 -38.71
C ASP A 3 35.12 18.62 -37.62
N GLY A 4 36.03 19.34 -36.94
CA GLY A 4 36.92 18.76 -35.93
C GLY A 4 36.28 18.49 -34.56
N VAL A 5 35.26 19.25 -34.17
CA VAL A 5 34.68 19.20 -32.80
C VAL A 5 33.61 18.10 -32.65
N LEU A 6 32.98 17.68 -33.75
CA LEU A 6 31.98 16.60 -33.76
C LEU A 6 32.62 15.20 -33.68
N MET A 7 33.85 15.04 -34.17
CA MET A 7 34.53 13.74 -34.22
C MET A 7 35.16 13.34 -32.86
N GLU A 8 35.56 14.31 -32.03
CA GLU A 8 36.08 14.03 -30.68
C GLU A 8 34.99 13.60 -29.68
N ARG A 9 33.77 14.16 -29.77
CA ARG A 9 32.66 13.77 -28.87
C ARG A 9 32.21 12.32 -29.06
N ARG A 10 32.26 11.79 -30.29
CA ARG A 10 31.94 10.37 -30.55
C ARG A 10 33.01 9.42 -30.03
N LYS A 11 34.30 9.80 -30.09
CA LYS A 11 35.39 9.00 -29.52
C LYS A 11 35.40 9.02 -27.99
N PHE A 12 35.05 10.15 -27.37
CA PHE A 12 34.91 10.26 -25.91
C PHE A 12 33.78 9.36 -25.35
N LEU A 13 32.65 9.29 -26.05
CA LEU A 13 31.54 8.38 -25.69
C LEU A 13 31.87 6.89 -25.90
N GLN A 14 32.75 6.56 -26.85
CA GLN A 14 33.17 5.18 -27.10
C GLN A 14 34.29 4.70 -26.15
N LEU A 15 35.14 5.59 -25.64
CA LEU A 15 36.18 5.24 -24.67
C LEU A 15 35.68 5.13 -23.22
N GLY A 16 34.56 5.78 -22.87
CA GLY A 16 33.93 5.62 -21.55
C GLY A 16 33.33 4.24 -21.30
N LEU A 17 33.12 3.43 -22.35
CA LEU A 17 32.51 2.10 -22.27
C LEU A 17 33.52 0.97 -21.96
N MET A 18 34.82 1.24 -21.88
CA MET A 18 35.87 0.21 -21.78
C MET A 18 36.76 0.30 -20.54
N ALA A 19 36.50 1.20 -19.57
CA ALA A 19 37.37 1.42 -18.41
C ALA A 19 36.68 1.38 -17.04
N GLY A 20 35.57 0.65 -16.92
CA GLY A 20 34.88 0.44 -15.64
C GLY A 20 34.46 -1.00 -15.48
N GLY A 21 35.40 -1.85 -15.06
CA GLY A 21 35.11 -3.20 -14.59
C GLY A 21 34.30 -3.16 -13.31
N MET A 22 32.99 -3.01 -13.44
CA MET A 22 32.02 -3.39 -12.43
C MET A 22 31.25 -4.56 -13.02
N ALA A 23 31.25 -5.69 -12.31
CA ALA A 23 30.40 -6.81 -12.63
C ALA A 23 28.96 -6.29 -12.72
N VAL A 24 28.47 -6.06 -13.93
CA VAL A 24 27.06 -5.87 -14.18
C VAL A 24 26.46 -7.23 -13.88
N LEU A 25 26.03 -7.43 -12.64
CA LEU A 25 24.91 -8.32 -12.38
C LEU A 25 23.80 -7.79 -13.29
N HIS A 26 23.69 -8.37 -14.48
CA HIS A 26 22.41 -8.54 -15.12
C HIS A 26 21.59 -9.39 -14.15
N ALA A 27 21.11 -8.77 -13.07
CA ALA A 27 19.84 -9.16 -12.51
C ALA A 27 18.92 -9.12 -13.72
N ALA A 28 18.57 -10.31 -14.22
CA ALA A 28 17.51 -10.44 -15.18
C ALA A 28 16.34 -9.68 -14.53
N LEU A 29 16.06 -8.47 -15.02
CA LEU A 29 14.81 -7.80 -14.70
C LEU A 29 13.77 -8.88 -14.94
N PRO A 30 12.96 -9.26 -13.93
CA PRO A 30 11.90 -10.19 -14.18
C PRO A 30 11.15 -9.57 -15.35
N ARG A 31 11.12 -10.28 -16.48
CA ARG A 31 10.08 -10.02 -17.45
C ARG A 31 8.83 -10.14 -16.59
N VAL A 32 8.16 -9.01 -16.33
CA VAL A 32 6.76 -9.04 -15.93
C VAL A 32 6.10 -9.62 -17.16
N SER A 33 6.15 -10.95 -17.22
CA SER A 33 5.44 -11.78 -18.14
C SER A 33 4.00 -11.28 -18.05
N SER A 34 3.26 -11.36 -19.14
CA SER A 34 1.84 -11.66 -19.00
C SER A 34 1.75 -12.92 -18.13
N ALA A 35 1.77 -12.74 -16.81
CA ALA A 35 1.48 -13.75 -15.81
C ALA A 35 0.19 -14.43 -16.30
N GLN A 36 0.16 -15.76 -16.27
CA GLN A 36 -0.91 -16.55 -16.87
C GLN A 36 -2.25 -16.11 -16.28
N ILE A 37 -2.92 -15.19 -16.98
CA ILE A 37 -4.22 -14.67 -16.62
C ILE A 37 -5.13 -15.88 -16.51
N ARG A 38 -5.77 -16.03 -15.35
CA ARG A 38 -6.74 -17.10 -15.18
C ARG A 38 -8.06 -16.64 -15.76
N THR A 39 -8.46 -17.26 -16.87
CA THR A 39 -9.75 -17.00 -17.52
C THR A 39 -10.86 -17.76 -16.79
N VAL A 40 -11.99 -17.09 -16.53
CA VAL A 40 -13.20 -17.69 -15.95
C VAL A 40 -14.44 -17.24 -16.72
N THR A 41 -15.58 -17.91 -16.55
CA THR A 41 -16.87 -17.39 -17.05
C THR A 41 -17.40 -16.27 -16.15
N LEU A 42 -18.31 -15.44 -16.67
CA LEU A 42 -19.00 -14.45 -15.83
C LEU A 42 -19.70 -15.11 -14.64
N GLU A 43 -20.37 -16.26 -14.84
CA GLU A 43 -21.04 -16.99 -13.77
C GLU A 43 -20.07 -17.43 -12.67
N GLU A 44 -18.91 -17.99 -13.03
CA GLU A 44 -17.87 -18.34 -12.07
C GLU A 44 -17.36 -17.09 -11.34
N CYS A 45 -17.04 -16.02 -12.07
CA CYS A 45 -16.56 -14.75 -11.52
C CYS A 45 -17.48 -14.18 -10.43
N LEU A 46 -18.81 -14.25 -10.63
CA LEU A 46 -19.78 -13.72 -9.67
C LEU A 46 -19.79 -14.47 -8.33
N ASN A 47 -19.37 -15.74 -8.34
CA ASN A 47 -19.38 -16.64 -7.19
C ASN A 47 -18.05 -16.70 -6.44
N LEU A 48 -16.98 -16.09 -6.94
CA LEU A 48 -15.67 -16.08 -6.26
C LEU A 48 -15.67 -15.19 -5.02
N SER A 49 -15.04 -15.66 -3.95
CA SER A 49 -14.71 -14.80 -2.81
C SER A 49 -13.51 -13.90 -3.15
N PRO A 50 -13.34 -12.74 -2.48
CA PRO A 50 -12.16 -11.90 -2.64
C PRO A 50 -10.83 -12.67 -2.46
N LEU A 51 -10.78 -13.62 -1.52
CA LEU A 51 -9.61 -14.45 -1.30
C LEU A 51 -9.35 -15.38 -2.50
N ASP A 52 -10.38 -16.01 -3.06
CA ASP A 52 -10.23 -16.83 -4.26
C ASP A 52 -9.70 -16.00 -5.44
N MET A 53 -10.21 -14.78 -5.61
CA MET A 53 -9.75 -13.88 -6.68
C MET A 53 -8.24 -13.60 -6.55
N ALA A 54 -7.80 -13.23 -5.35
CA ALA A 54 -6.40 -12.95 -5.06
C ALA A 54 -5.50 -14.19 -5.23
N GLN A 55 -5.91 -15.34 -4.71
CA GLN A 55 -5.15 -16.60 -4.81
C GLN A 55 -5.03 -17.13 -6.24
N ARG A 56 -5.95 -16.74 -7.13
CA ARG A 56 -5.92 -17.08 -8.56
C ARG A 56 -5.04 -16.14 -9.37
N SER A 57 -4.66 -14.98 -8.83
CA SER A 57 -3.83 -13.99 -9.52
C SER A 57 -2.34 -14.28 -9.33
N GLU A 58 -1.67 -14.68 -10.40
CA GLU A 58 -0.22 -14.88 -10.37
C GLU A 58 0.53 -13.56 -10.05
N MET A 59 0.06 -12.42 -10.55
CA MET A 59 0.64 -11.11 -10.23
C MET A 59 0.58 -10.82 -8.71
N VAL A 60 -0.56 -11.10 -8.07
CA VAL A 60 -0.72 -10.95 -6.62
C VAL A 60 0.21 -11.90 -5.87
N LEU A 61 0.28 -13.19 -6.27
CA LEU A 61 1.14 -14.18 -5.63
C LEU A 61 2.64 -13.87 -5.81
N GLN A 62 3.05 -13.38 -6.97
CA GLN A 62 4.42 -12.91 -7.20
C GLN A 62 4.73 -11.71 -6.31
N SER A 63 3.82 -10.74 -6.24
CA SER A 63 3.97 -9.56 -5.36
C SER A 63 4.04 -9.96 -3.88
N TRP A 64 3.25 -10.97 -3.47
CA TRP A 64 3.31 -11.55 -2.13
C TRP A 64 4.67 -12.17 -1.83
N ASN A 65 5.21 -12.95 -2.78
CA ASN A 65 6.53 -13.54 -2.65
C ASN A 65 7.63 -12.47 -2.59
N THR A 66 7.54 -11.41 -3.38
CA THR A 66 8.45 -10.26 -3.32
C THR A 66 8.47 -9.62 -1.94
N LEU A 67 7.29 -9.36 -1.35
CA LEU A 67 7.19 -8.82 0.01
C LEU A 67 7.85 -9.73 1.03
N ARG A 68 7.51 -11.02 1.01
CA ARG A 68 8.09 -11.99 1.94
C ARG A 68 9.60 -12.14 1.76
N GLN A 69 10.09 -12.07 0.53
CA GLN A 69 11.52 -12.07 0.25
C GLN A 69 12.19 -10.82 0.86
N ALA A 70 11.65 -9.62 0.64
CA ALA A 70 12.18 -8.40 1.24
C ALA A 70 12.21 -8.50 2.77
N VAL A 71 11.13 -8.96 3.40
CA VAL A 71 11.07 -9.17 4.86
C VAL A 71 12.11 -10.19 5.33
N SER A 72 12.36 -11.25 4.56
CA SER A 72 13.37 -12.26 4.91
C SER A 72 14.79 -11.70 5.01
N GLU A 73 15.04 -10.55 4.36
CA GLU A 73 16.34 -9.87 4.36
C GLU A 73 16.52 -8.85 5.48
N ILE A 74 15.48 -8.60 6.31
CA ILE A 74 15.61 -7.85 7.57
C ILE A 74 16.61 -8.59 8.45
N ARG A 75 17.64 -7.92 8.95
CA ARG A 75 18.73 -8.54 9.72
C ARG A 75 18.31 -8.81 11.16
N ASP A 76 17.66 -7.85 11.80
CA ASP A 76 17.13 -8.02 13.15
C ASP A 76 16.09 -9.15 13.17
N ALA A 77 16.38 -10.22 13.90
CA ALA A 77 15.56 -11.43 13.90
C ALA A 77 14.18 -11.21 14.55
N SER A 78 14.10 -10.34 15.56
CA SER A 78 12.86 -10.05 16.27
C SER A 78 11.95 -9.18 15.42
N LEU A 79 12.49 -8.14 14.76
CA LEU A 79 11.76 -7.32 13.81
C LEU A 79 11.29 -8.14 12.61
N ARG A 80 12.17 -8.97 12.04
CA ARG A 80 11.81 -9.87 10.93
C ARG A 80 10.65 -10.78 11.30
N GLN A 81 10.70 -11.40 12.48
CA GLN A 81 9.63 -12.26 12.98
C GLN A 81 8.33 -11.49 13.17
N ALA A 82 8.37 -10.31 13.81
CA ALA A 82 7.20 -9.47 14.03
C ALA A 82 6.54 -9.03 12.71
N VAL A 83 7.34 -8.65 11.71
CA VAL A 83 6.82 -8.26 10.38
C VAL A 83 6.17 -9.46 9.68
N PHE A 84 6.75 -10.65 9.75
CA PHE A 84 6.11 -11.86 9.21
C PHE A 84 4.79 -12.18 9.92
N GLU A 85 4.75 -12.09 11.25
CA GLU A 85 3.53 -12.33 12.02
C GLU A 85 2.40 -11.34 11.66
N ILE A 86 2.73 -10.06 11.46
CA ILE A 86 1.77 -9.05 11.02
C ILE A 86 1.28 -9.36 9.59
N LEU A 87 2.16 -9.76 8.68
CA LEU A 87 1.76 -10.13 7.32
C LEU A 87 0.86 -11.37 7.29
N ASP A 88 1.18 -12.37 8.10
CA ASP A 88 0.43 -13.63 8.17
C ASP A 88 -0.95 -13.44 8.85
N ASN A 89 -1.05 -12.53 9.82
CA ASN A 89 -2.28 -12.16 10.48
C ASN A 89 -2.29 -10.67 10.87
N PRO A 90 -2.77 -9.77 9.99
CA PRO A 90 -2.80 -8.32 10.22
C PRO A 90 -3.96 -7.93 11.14
N ALA A 91 -4.05 -8.59 12.29
CA ALA A 91 -5.09 -8.41 13.28
C ALA A 91 -4.83 -7.14 14.09
N PRO A 92 -5.88 -6.38 14.47
CA PRO A 92 -5.74 -5.16 15.27
C PRO A 92 -5.58 -5.48 16.75
N THR A 93 -4.52 -6.18 17.13
CA THR A 93 -4.32 -6.64 18.51
C THR A 93 -4.23 -5.49 19.52
N PHE A 94 -3.83 -4.29 19.06
CA PHE A 94 -3.83 -3.09 19.89
C PHE A 94 -5.20 -2.73 20.47
N ILE A 95 -6.32 -3.24 19.94
CA ILE A 95 -7.67 -2.99 20.49
C ILE A 95 -8.09 -4.02 21.54
N GLU A 96 -7.33 -5.08 21.80
CA GLU A 96 -7.64 -6.05 22.87
C GLU A 96 -7.85 -5.38 24.25
N PRO A 97 -7.01 -4.41 24.67
CA PRO A 97 -7.23 -3.65 25.90
C PRO A 97 -8.49 -2.75 25.85
N LEU A 98 -9.12 -2.59 24.69
CA LEU A 98 -10.29 -1.74 24.44
C LEU A 98 -11.60 -2.56 24.38
N SER A 99 -11.61 -3.76 24.98
CA SER A 99 -12.77 -4.66 25.00
C SER A 99 -13.96 -4.09 25.78
N SER A 100 -13.75 -3.25 26.79
CA SER A 100 -14.83 -2.59 27.53
C SER A 100 -15.21 -1.23 26.94
N GLU A 101 -16.49 -0.85 27.06
CA GLU A 101 -16.95 0.49 26.63
C GLU A 101 -16.26 1.61 27.40
N LYS A 102 -15.91 1.37 28.68
CA LYS A 102 -15.18 2.33 29.52
C LYS A 102 -13.81 2.63 28.92
N ASP A 103 -13.06 1.61 28.53
CA ASP A 103 -11.70 1.77 27.97
C ASP A 103 -11.75 2.46 26.60
N ARG A 104 -12.74 2.09 25.77
CA ARG A 104 -13.01 2.80 24.51
C ARG A 104 -13.32 4.28 24.74
N LYS A 105 -14.15 4.61 25.74
CA LYS A 105 -14.50 6.01 26.06
C LYS A 105 -13.29 6.81 26.55
N GLU A 106 -12.37 6.18 27.27
CA GLU A 106 -11.12 6.83 27.69
C GLU A 106 -10.22 7.14 26.49
N VAL A 107 -9.97 6.16 25.63
CA VAL A 107 -9.20 6.37 24.38
C VAL A 107 -9.85 7.44 23.52
N TYR A 108 -11.16 7.36 23.31
CA TYR A 108 -11.88 8.33 22.48
C TYR A 108 -11.78 9.75 23.04
N ARG A 109 -11.85 9.93 24.38
CA ARG A 109 -11.62 11.24 25.01
C ARG A 109 -10.19 11.77 24.79
N ARG A 110 -9.17 10.91 24.83
CA ARG A 110 -7.79 11.31 24.51
C ARG A 110 -7.67 11.75 23.05
N LEU A 111 -8.24 10.99 22.12
CA LEU A 111 -8.30 11.35 20.71
C LEU A 111 -9.05 12.67 20.48
N GLN A 112 -10.14 12.93 21.22
CA GLN A 112 -10.85 14.22 21.16
C GLN A 112 -9.98 15.37 21.64
N ALA A 113 -9.25 15.19 22.74
CA ALA A 113 -8.36 16.23 23.28
C ALA A 113 -7.23 16.58 22.30
N GLU A 114 -6.82 15.64 21.44
CA GLU A 114 -5.83 15.84 20.39
C GLU A 114 -6.43 16.35 19.06
N GLY A 115 -7.76 16.50 18.95
CA GLY A 115 -8.42 16.84 17.69
C GLY A 115 -8.25 15.76 16.62
N ALA A 116 -8.19 14.50 17.03
CA ALA A 116 -8.02 13.37 16.12
C ALA A 116 -9.36 12.81 15.61
N VAL A 117 -10.48 13.05 16.31
CA VAL A 117 -11.79 12.44 16.01
C VAL A 117 -12.90 13.48 15.75
N ASP A 118 -12.62 14.47 14.91
CA ASP A 118 -13.56 15.57 14.63
C ASP A 118 -14.79 15.14 13.81
N GLU A 119 -14.64 14.14 12.93
CA GLU A 119 -15.68 13.70 11.98
C GLU A 119 -16.26 12.30 12.30
N ILE A 120 -15.70 11.59 13.29
CA ILE A 120 -15.97 10.16 13.53
C ILE A 120 -16.65 9.92 14.89
N PRO A 121 -17.90 9.41 14.93
CA PRO A 121 -18.61 9.12 16.18
C PRO A 121 -17.95 8.03 17.04
N PHE A 122 -18.22 8.06 18.35
CA PHE A 122 -17.71 7.09 19.32
C PHE A 122 -18.08 5.62 19.03
N ASP A 123 -19.25 5.35 18.48
CA ASP A 123 -19.68 4.00 18.12
C ASP A 123 -19.03 3.51 16.81
N GLN A 124 -18.28 4.37 16.13
CA GLN A 124 -17.81 4.13 14.77
C GLN A 124 -16.31 4.38 14.58
N PHE A 125 -15.57 4.77 15.62
CA PHE A 125 -14.14 5.00 15.48
C PHE A 125 -13.37 3.71 15.20
N LEU A 126 -13.68 2.61 15.88
CA LEU A 126 -13.09 1.31 15.54
C LEU A 126 -13.95 0.61 14.47
N PRO A 127 -13.37 0.14 13.35
CA PRO A 127 -14.06 -0.77 12.44
C PRO A 127 -14.50 -2.05 13.18
N PRO A 128 -15.59 -2.70 12.73
CA PRO A 128 -16.06 -3.94 13.37
C PRO A 128 -15.00 -5.04 13.27
N VAL A 129 -14.89 -5.88 14.29
CA VAL A 129 -14.06 -7.08 14.29
C VAL A 129 -14.60 -8.07 15.31
N ASP A 130 -14.68 -9.34 14.95
CA ASP A 130 -15.23 -10.39 15.82
C ASP A 130 -14.23 -10.80 16.91
N ASP A 131 -12.97 -11.02 16.53
CA ASP A 131 -11.85 -11.28 17.44
C ASP A 131 -10.68 -10.37 17.07
N PRO A 132 -10.25 -9.44 17.95
CA PRO A 132 -9.13 -8.54 17.67
C PRO A 132 -7.79 -9.26 17.44
N ARG A 133 -7.70 -10.56 17.76
CA ARG A 133 -6.54 -11.42 17.49
C ARG A 133 -6.57 -12.05 16.10
N GLN A 134 -7.65 -11.87 15.35
CA GLN A 134 -7.80 -12.41 14.00
C GLN A 134 -8.23 -11.32 13.03
N SER A 135 -7.44 -11.08 11.99
CA SER A 135 -7.82 -10.11 10.98
C SER A 135 -9.07 -10.58 10.23
N PRO A 136 -10.07 -9.70 9.97
CA PRO A 136 -11.26 -10.07 9.19
C PRO A 136 -10.93 -10.58 7.79
N TRP A 137 -9.83 -10.07 7.20
CA TRP A 137 -9.31 -10.51 5.92
C TRP A 137 -7.79 -10.70 5.99
N PRO A 138 -7.24 -11.70 5.29
CA PRO A 138 -5.79 -11.80 5.16
C PRO A 138 -5.25 -10.62 4.36
N PHE A 139 -3.99 -10.26 4.61
CA PHE A 139 -3.27 -9.24 3.83
C PHE A 139 -3.38 -9.50 2.32
N LEU A 140 -3.30 -10.79 1.93
CA LEU A 140 -3.40 -11.26 0.55
C LEU A 140 -4.69 -10.86 -0.17
N ALA A 141 -5.82 -10.73 0.53
CA ALA A 141 -7.11 -10.44 -0.09
C ALA A 141 -7.56 -8.98 0.05
N ALA A 142 -6.83 -8.17 0.80
CA ALA A 142 -7.22 -6.80 1.09
C ALA A 142 -7.07 -5.87 -0.13
N PRO A 143 -7.94 -4.86 -0.26
CA PRO A 143 -7.74 -3.81 -1.24
C PRO A 143 -6.64 -2.85 -0.78
N GLY A 144 -5.93 -2.28 -1.75
CA GLY A 144 -4.86 -1.32 -1.51
C GLY A 144 -5.35 0.09 -1.23
N SER A 145 -6.64 0.41 -1.39
CA SER A 145 -7.21 1.69 -0.94
C SER A 145 -8.75 1.64 -0.92
N GLY A 146 -9.38 2.79 -0.61
CA GLY A 146 -10.84 2.94 -0.68
C GLY A 146 -11.41 2.61 -2.06
N TYR A 147 -12.65 2.10 -2.09
CA TYR A 147 -13.21 1.37 -3.24
C TYR A 147 -13.26 2.11 -4.60
N GLN A 148 -13.09 3.42 -4.62
CA GLN A 148 -13.08 4.25 -5.85
C GLN A 148 -11.69 4.85 -6.15
N SER A 149 -10.64 4.30 -5.54
CA SER A 149 -9.27 4.78 -5.64
C SER A 149 -8.34 3.68 -6.18
N HIS A 150 -7.03 3.94 -6.16
CA HIS A 150 -5.98 3.06 -6.68
C HIS A 150 -5.91 1.71 -5.95
N HIS A 151 -5.52 0.65 -6.66
CA HIS A 151 -5.38 -0.69 -6.07
C HIS A 151 -6.61 -1.22 -5.32
N ALA A 152 -7.81 -0.70 -5.61
CA ALA A 152 -9.05 -1.04 -4.90
C ALA A 152 -9.71 -2.33 -5.43
N TYR A 153 -9.04 -3.46 -5.23
CA TYR A 153 -9.46 -4.81 -5.65
C TYR A 153 -8.82 -5.89 -4.77
N PRO A 154 -9.32 -7.14 -4.77
CA PRO A 154 -8.74 -8.21 -3.98
C PRO A 154 -7.28 -8.52 -4.37
N GLY A 155 -6.37 -8.41 -3.40
CA GLY A 155 -4.92 -8.50 -3.62
C GLY A 155 -4.24 -7.18 -3.97
N GLY A 156 -4.99 -6.09 -4.06
CA GLY A 156 -4.46 -4.77 -4.36
C GLY A 156 -3.53 -4.22 -3.28
N LEU A 157 -3.73 -4.57 -2.01
CA LEU A 157 -2.80 -4.20 -0.94
C LEU A 157 -1.42 -4.82 -1.17
N VAL A 158 -1.37 -6.09 -1.55
CA VAL A 158 -0.11 -6.78 -1.83
C VAL A 158 0.63 -6.16 -3.00
N THR A 159 -0.06 -5.87 -4.12
CA THR A 159 0.58 -5.24 -5.28
C THR A 159 1.06 -3.82 -4.99
N HIS A 160 0.28 -3.06 -4.21
CA HIS A 160 0.61 -1.72 -3.73
C HIS A 160 1.89 -1.76 -2.89
N THR A 161 1.88 -2.53 -1.80
CA THR A 161 3.01 -2.61 -0.89
C THR A 161 4.25 -3.17 -1.58
N ALA A 162 4.11 -4.16 -2.49
CA ALA A 162 5.26 -4.73 -3.20
C ALA A 162 5.97 -3.69 -4.08
N LEU A 163 5.21 -2.88 -4.84
CA LEU A 163 5.78 -1.79 -5.62
C LEU A 163 6.49 -0.79 -4.72
N ASN A 164 5.83 -0.36 -3.64
CA ASN A 164 6.39 0.64 -2.74
C ASN A 164 7.69 0.15 -2.07
N THR A 165 7.73 -1.12 -1.64
CA THR A 165 8.94 -1.75 -1.09
C THR A 165 10.07 -1.79 -2.12
N MET A 166 9.79 -2.13 -3.38
CA MET A 166 10.80 -2.13 -4.44
C MET A 166 11.32 -0.73 -4.76
N VAL A 167 10.45 0.29 -4.76
CA VAL A 167 10.85 1.70 -4.95
C VAL A 167 11.75 2.15 -3.80
N SER A 168 11.35 1.88 -2.56
CA SER A 168 12.12 2.23 -1.37
C SER A 168 13.49 1.53 -1.32
N LEU A 169 13.56 0.26 -1.71
CA LEU A 169 14.83 -0.45 -1.86
C LEU A 169 15.69 0.11 -3.00
N SER A 170 15.07 0.57 -4.09
CA SER A 170 15.81 1.24 -5.18
C SER A 170 16.41 2.57 -4.72
N LEU A 171 15.67 3.36 -3.93
CA LEU A 171 16.18 4.59 -3.31
C LEU A 171 17.33 4.27 -2.35
N TYR A 172 17.18 3.25 -1.51
CA TYR A 172 18.23 2.77 -0.61
C TYR A 172 19.54 2.44 -1.37
N GLU A 173 19.46 1.60 -2.41
CA GLU A 173 20.64 1.17 -3.18
C GLU A 173 21.28 2.34 -3.95
N HIS A 174 20.47 3.23 -4.52
CA HIS A 174 20.99 4.34 -5.31
C HIS A 174 21.50 5.49 -4.46
N TYR A 175 20.97 5.72 -3.26
CA TYR A 175 21.57 6.67 -2.31
C TYR A 175 22.97 6.23 -1.89
N LYS A 176 23.15 4.93 -1.62
CA LYS A 176 24.48 4.35 -1.41
C LYS A 176 25.39 4.53 -2.61
N THR A 177 24.89 4.25 -3.82
CA THR A 177 25.70 4.30 -5.04
C THR A 177 26.11 5.74 -5.42
N VAL A 178 25.23 6.71 -5.24
CA VAL A 178 25.41 8.09 -5.71
C VAL A 178 26.01 9.00 -4.63
N TYR A 179 25.62 8.82 -3.37
CA TYR A 179 25.98 9.73 -2.27
C TYR A 179 26.90 9.09 -1.22
N ASP A 180 27.29 7.83 -1.38
CA ASP A 180 28.24 7.11 -0.52
C ASP A 180 27.84 7.05 0.98
N PHE A 181 26.54 6.95 1.26
CA PHE A 181 26.02 6.65 2.59
C PHE A 181 25.01 5.51 2.56
N GLN A 182 24.83 4.84 3.69
CA GLN A 182 23.85 3.75 3.82
C GLN A 182 22.78 4.15 4.83
N LEU A 183 21.53 3.96 4.42
CA LEU A 183 20.41 3.99 5.35
C LEU A 183 20.32 2.68 6.13
N ASP A 184 19.49 2.67 7.15
CA ASP A 184 19.07 1.46 7.82
C ASP A 184 18.08 0.68 6.95
N ARG A 185 18.57 -0.39 6.34
CA ARG A 185 17.80 -1.22 5.42
C ARG A 185 16.63 -1.92 6.12
N ASP A 186 16.78 -2.30 7.39
CA ASP A 186 15.73 -2.98 8.15
C ASP A 186 14.57 -2.02 8.40
N VAL A 187 14.88 -0.75 8.73
CA VAL A 187 13.88 0.31 8.86
C VAL A 187 13.19 0.56 7.52
N VAL A 188 13.93 0.70 6.41
CA VAL A 188 13.35 0.90 5.06
C VAL A 188 12.36 -0.22 4.71
N ILE A 189 12.73 -1.48 4.92
CA ILE A 189 11.85 -2.62 4.62
C ILE A 189 10.66 -2.64 5.56
N ALA A 190 10.88 -2.64 6.87
CA ALA A 190 9.80 -2.82 7.85
C ALA A 190 8.77 -1.68 7.79
N SER A 191 9.22 -0.42 7.74
CA SER A 191 8.33 0.74 7.64
C SER A 191 7.49 0.70 6.37
N GLN A 192 8.10 0.40 5.22
CA GLN A 192 7.38 0.36 3.95
C GLN A 192 6.43 -0.84 3.86
N VAL A 193 6.81 -2.01 4.35
CA VAL A 193 5.94 -3.20 4.32
C VAL A 193 4.71 -2.99 5.21
N LEU A 194 4.87 -2.28 6.34
CA LEU A 194 3.83 -2.11 7.34
C LEU A 194 3.02 -0.81 7.25
N HIS A 195 3.37 0.14 6.38
CA HIS A 195 2.71 1.46 6.34
C HIS A 195 1.17 1.39 6.30
N ASP A 196 0.64 0.43 5.56
CA ASP A 196 -0.80 0.24 5.35
C ASP A 196 -1.35 -1.05 5.98
N LEU A 197 -0.69 -1.60 7.00
CA LEU A 197 -0.97 -2.95 7.52
C LEU A 197 -2.43 -3.19 7.93
N HIS A 198 -3.18 -2.16 8.31
CA HIS A 198 -4.58 -2.29 8.74
C HIS A 198 -5.64 -2.05 7.66
N LYS A 199 -5.24 -1.94 6.39
CA LYS A 199 -6.19 -2.01 5.27
C LYS A 199 -7.10 -3.27 5.28
N PRO A 200 -6.63 -4.48 5.66
CA PRO A 200 -7.49 -5.66 5.75
C PRO A 200 -8.61 -5.55 6.80
N TRP A 201 -8.37 -4.80 7.89
CA TRP A 201 -9.37 -4.54 8.93
C TRP A 201 -10.27 -3.34 8.59
N VAL A 202 -9.74 -2.28 7.97
CA VAL A 202 -10.51 -1.07 7.66
C VAL A 202 -11.39 -1.23 6.42
N PHE A 203 -10.86 -1.86 5.37
CA PHE A 203 -11.51 -2.01 4.07
C PHE A 203 -12.17 -3.39 3.88
N GLN A 204 -12.92 -3.85 4.90
CA GLN A 204 -13.59 -5.15 4.85
C GLN A 204 -14.54 -5.26 3.66
N TRP A 205 -14.48 -6.38 2.95
CA TRP A 205 -15.37 -6.70 1.85
C TRP A 205 -16.82 -6.88 2.33
N GLN A 206 -17.76 -6.31 1.59
CA GLN A 206 -19.19 -6.29 1.86
C GLN A 206 -19.92 -7.27 0.92
N GLU A 207 -21.17 -7.60 1.26
CA GLU A 207 -22.01 -8.50 0.46
C GLU A 207 -22.26 -8.00 -0.97
N ASP A 208 -22.24 -6.69 -1.19
CA ASP A 208 -22.38 -6.10 -2.52
C ASP A 208 -21.07 -6.14 -3.35
N GLY A 209 -19.99 -6.71 -2.81
CA GLY A 209 -18.67 -6.79 -3.44
C GLY A 209 -17.81 -5.55 -3.28
N ARG A 210 -18.27 -4.49 -2.60
CA ARG A 210 -17.45 -3.31 -2.29
C ARG A 210 -16.63 -3.51 -1.02
N SER A 211 -15.56 -2.76 -0.84
CA SER A 211 -14.96 -2.59 0.48
C SER A 211 -15.70 -1.52 1.30
N ARG A 212 -15.69 -1.67 2.63
CA ARG A 212 -16.18 -0.68 3.60
C ARG A 212 -15.59 0.69 3.28
N ALA A 213 -16.41 1.74 3.36
CA ALA A 213 -15.92 3.11 3.26
C ALA A 213 -15.08 3.45 4.50
N GLU A 214 -13.85 3.88 4.25
CA GLU A 214 -12.95 4.36 5.30
C GLU A 214 -13.43 5.70 5.86
N ARG A 215 -13.15 5.90 7.15
CA ARG A 215 -13.36 7.15 7.87
C ARG A 215 -12.05 7.87 8.13
N LYS A 216 -12.15 9.12 8.55
CA LYS A 216 -10.96 9.90 8.92
C LYS A 216 -10.65 9.79 10.40
N LEU A 217 -9.37 9.61 10.69
CA LEU A 217 -8.78 9.71 12.02
C LEU A 217 -7.51 10.54 11.90
N ALA A 218 -7.35 11.54 12.78
CA ALA A 218 -6.18 12.41 12.80
C ALA A 218 -5.90 13.09 11.44
N GLY A 219 -6.96 13.46 10.71
CA GLY A 219 -6.87 14.15 9.42
C GLY A 219 -6.46 13.28 8.23
N THR A 220 -6.27 11.97 8.40
CA THR A 220 -6.00 11.00 7.33
C THR A 220 -6.98 9.82 7.40
N GLY A 221 -6.87 8.85 6.50
CA GLY A 221 -7.63 7.60 6.57
C GLY A 221 -7.29 6.80 7.82
N GLU A 222 -8.31 6.28 8.50
CA GLU A 222 -8.16 5.60 9.79
C GLU A 222 -7.21 4.39 9.76
N HIS A 223 -7.00 3.75 8.60
CA HIS A 223 -6.01 2.67 8.48
C HIS A 223 -4.60 3.10 8.87
N HIS A 224 -4.22 4.36 8.62
CA HIS A 224 -2.83 4.81 8.80
C HIS A 224 -2.46 4.95 10.28
N PRO A 225 -3.17 5.73 11.13
CA PRO A 225 -2.88 5.77 12.55
C PRO A 225 -3.09 4.41 13.24
N TYR A 226 -4.04 3.58 12.77
CA TYR A 226 -4.20 2.23 13.30
C TYR A 226 -3.00 1.34 12.98
N SER A 227 -2.46 1.43 11.76
CA SER A 227 -1.25 0.67 11.36
C SER A 227 -0.06 1.04 12.24
N VAL A 228 0.13 2.32 12.53
CA VAL A 228 1.20 2.78 13.44
C VAL A 228 0.94 2.34 14.88
N ALA A 229 -0.32 2.37 15.33
CA ALA A 229 -0.71 1.91 16.66
C ALA A 229 -0.40 0.42 16.87
N GLU A 230 -0.62 -0.43 15.87
CA GLU A 230 -0.31 -1.86 15.94
C GLU A 230 1.19 -2.13 16.02
N SER A 231 1.99 -1.47 15.18
CA SER A 231 3.46 -1.55 15.26
C SER A 231 3.96 -1.12 16.65
N LEU A 232 3.41 -0.03 17.18
CA LEU A 232 3.74 0.47 18.51
C LEU A 232 3.30 -0.50 19.62
N HIS A 233 2.11 -1.10 19.49
CA HIS A 233 1.58 -2.08 20.44
C HIS A 233 2.46 -3.33 20.51
N ARG A 234 2.89 -3.84 19.35
CA ARG A 234 3.80 -4.99 19.22
C ARG A 234 5.25 -4.71 19.63
N GLY A 235 5.58 -3.45 19.94
CA GLY A 235 6.90 -3.06 20.41
C GLY A 235 7.96 -3.02 19.31
N LEU A 236 7.56 -2.71 18.06
CA LEU A 236 8.53 -2.44 17.00
C LEU A 236 9.41 -1.23 17.37
N PRO A 237 10.64 -1.13 16.82
CA PRO A 237 11.53 -0.01 17.07
C PRO A 237 10.87 1.34 16.72
N ALA A 238 11.19 2.38 17.50
CA ALA A 238 10.58 3.70 17.36
C ALA A 238 10.87 4.29 15.96
N GLU A 239 12.09 4.12 15.45
CA GLU A 239 12.48 4.56 14.11
C GLU A 239 11.66 3.89 12.99
N VAL A 240 11.21 2.64 13.18
CA VAL A 240 10.31 1.96 12.24
C VAL A 240 8.94 2.61 12.29
N CYS A 241 8.41 2.87 13.50
CA CYS A 241 7.10 3.51 13.68
C CYS A 241 7.08 4.94 13.13
N VAL A 242 8.15 5.71 13.34
CA VAL A 242 8.30 7.08 12.82
C VAL A 242 8.40 7.07 11.30
N ALA A 243 9.24 6.21 10.71
CA ALA A 243 9.34 6.10 9.26
C ALA A 243 8.01 5.62 8.63
N GLN A 244 7.34 4.66 9.25
CA GLN A 244 6.02 4.16 8.85
C GLN A 244 4.98 5.30 8.84
N ALA A 245 4.94 6.11 9.89
CA ALA A 245 4.04 7.27 9.96
C ALA A 245 4.29 8.28 8.83
N CYS A 246 5.53 8.36 8.31
CA CYS A 246 5.88 9.25 7.21
C CYS A 246 5.45 8.76 5.81
N ALA A 247 4.80 7.60 5.67
CA ALA A 247 4.33 7.16 4.34
C ALA A 247 3.41 8.21 3.68
N HIS A 248 2.44 8.74 4.43
CA HIS A 248 1.43 9.64 3.86
C HIS A 248 1.81 11.14 3.88
N ASN A 249 2.91 11.51 4.53
CA ASN A 249 3.52 12.85 4.43
C ASN A 249 4.94 12.86 5.05
N HIS A 250 5.77 13.83 4.72
CA HIS A 250 7.20 13.82 5.06
C HIS A 250 7.60 14.92 6.06
N PRO A 251 8.73 14.77 6.79
CA PRO A 251 9.16 15.77 7.76
C PRO A 251 10.11 16.81 7.15
N GLY A 252 9.96 17.10 5.84
CA GLY A 252 10.88 17.99 5.12
C GLY A 252 10.66 19.46 5.41
N PHE A 253 9.41 19.84 5.69
CA PHE A 253 9.02 21.19 6.04
C PHE A 253 8.05 21.16 7.23
N PRO A 254 7.97 22.25 8.03
CA PRO A 254 7.11 22.27 9.20
C PRO A 254 5.65 21.92 8.93
N LYS A 255 5.10 22.37 7.79
CA LYS A 255 3.69 22.11 7.45
C LYS A 255 3.42 20.64 7.15
N ASP A 256 4.37 19.97 6.49
CA ASP A 256 4.25 18.57 6.09
C ASP A 256 4.46 17.64 7.30
N GLU A 257 5.37 18.03 8.19
CA GLU A 257 5.66 17.30 9.43
C GLU A 257 4.48 17.27 10.42
N GLU A 258 3.55 18.23 10.34
CA GLU A 258 2.32 18.22 11.15
C GLU A 258 1.53 16.92 11.00
N GLY A 259 1.55 16.30 9.81
CA GLY A 259 0.87 15.03 9.54
C GLY A 259 1.44 13.89 10.39
N PRO A 260 2.70 13.47 10.17
CA PRO A 260 3.35 12.40 10.93
C PRO A 260 3.30 12.61 12.44
N VAL A 261 3.51 13.84 12.91
CA VAL A 261 3.39 14.18 14.34
C VAL A 261 1.98 13.88 14.86
N ARG A 262 0.94 14.31 14.13
CA ARG A 262 -0.46 14.08 14.52
C ARG A 262 -0.82 12.58 14.52
N TRP A 263 -0.32 11.81 13.56
CA TRP A 263 -0.62 10.38 13.45
C TRP A 263 0.10 9.56 14.53
N LEU A 264 1.34 9.92 14.88
CA LEU A 264 2.07 9.31 15.99
C LEU A 264 1.41 9.61 17.35
N LYS A 265 0.89 10.83 17.55
CA LYS A 265 0.10 11.17 18.74
C LYS A 265 -1.17 10.33 18.82
N ALA A 266 -1.93 10.24 17.73
CA ALA A 266 -3.12 9.40 17.69
C ALA A 266 -2.80 7.91 17.96
N ALA A 267 -1.73 7.37 17.38
CA ALA A 267 -1.27 6.01 17.65
C ALA A 267 -0.87 5.79 19.12
N ALA A 268 -0.18 6.77 19.72
CA ALA A 268 0.17 6.76 21.13
C ALA A 268 -1.09 6.84 22.03
N ALA A 269 -2.07 7.66 21.69
CA ALA A 269 -3.34 7.78 22.39
C ALA A 269 -4.17 6.48 22.33
N LEU A 270 -4.18 5.80 21.18
CA LEU A 270 -4.83 4.50 20.99
C LEU A 270 -4.20 3.41 21.87
N THR A 271 -2.87 3.41 21.97
CA THR A 271 -2.10 2.40 22.73
C THR A 271 -1.84 2.79 24.18
N GLY A 272 -2.23 4.00 24.58
CA GLY A 272 -1.96 4.56 25.90
C GLY A 272 -0.49 4.80 26.21
N LYS A 273 0.36 4.96 25.20
CA LYS A 273 1.77 5.29 25.36
C LYS A 273 1.99 6.80 25.35
N ASP A 274 3.08 7.22 25.97
CA ASP A 274 3.59 8.59 25.86
C ASP A 274 4.52 8.65 24.63
N PRO A 275 4.24 9.51 23.64
CA PRO A 275 4.99 9.51 22.39
C PRO A 275 6.43 10.03 22.52
N VAL A 276 6.74 10.84 23.54
CA VAL A 276 8.11 11.32 23.79
C VAL A 276 8.91 10.23 24.49
N ARG A 277 8.34 9.58 25.51
CA ARG A 277 8.98 8.46 26.22
C ARG A 277 9.15 7.21 25.36
N ALA A 278 8.39 7.10 24.27
CA ALA A 278 8.50 6.03 23.29
C ALA A 278 9.40 6.41 22.10
N ASP A 279 10.14 7.52 22.18
CA ASP A 279 11.04 8.03 21.15
C ASP A 279 10.37 8.28 19.77
N LEU A 280 9.05 8.49 19.75
CA LEU A 280 8.27 8.77 18.53
C LEU A 280 8.31 10.25 18.15
N LEU A 281 8.47 11.14 19.14
CA LEU A 281 8.54 12.59 18.98
C LEU A 281 9.78 13.13 19.70
N ASP A 282 10.23 14.32 19.30
CA ASP A 282 11.28 15.03 20.03
C ASP A 282 10.83 15.38 21.46
N SER A 283 11.79 15.73 22.31
CA SER A 283 11.63 16.04 23.74
C SER A 283 10.54 17.07 24.06
N ASP A 284 10.22 17.98 23.13
CA ASP A 284 9.15 18.97 23.29
C ASP A 284 7.77 18.48 22.81
N GLY A 285 7.70 17.30 22.21
CA GLY A 285 6.51 16.66 21.67
C GLY A 285 5.90 17.38 20.45
N LYS A 286 6.64 18.26 19.77
CA LYS A 286 6.12 19.10 18.67
C LYS A 286 6.60 18.65 17.29
N THR A 287 7.79 18.07 17.20
CA THR A 287 8.37 17.57 15.94
C THR A 287 8.66 16.08 16.02
N LEU A 288 9.05 15.49 14.89
CA LEU A 288 9.70 14.18 14.91
C LEU A 288 11.09 14.28 15.57
N PRO A 289 11.68 13.15 16.00
CA PRO A 289 13.01 13.14 16.59
C PRO A 289 14.06 13.83 15.70
N LEU A 290 14.95 14.60 16.33
CA LEU A 290 16.05 15.29 15.68
C LEU A 290 17.40 14.57 15.94
N PRO A 291 18.29 14.45 14.93
CA PRO A 291 18.07 14.82 13.53
C PRO A 291 17.08 13.87 12.84
N ARG A 292 16.32 14.40 11.87
CA ARG A 292 15.35 13.60 11.10
C ARG A 292 16.06 12.51 10.33
N ARG A 293 15.61 11.27 10.52
CA ARG A 293 16.12 10.10 9.82
C ARG A 293 15.71 10.13 8.34
N MET A 294 16.62 9.74 7.45
CA MET A 294 16.38 9.79 6.01
C MET A 294 15.40 8.69 5.56
N GLU A 295 15.26 7.61 6.32
CA GLU A 295 14.29 6.54 6.10
C GLU A 295 12.85 7.06 6.15
N ASN A 296 12.59 8.11 6.93
CA ASN A 296 11.29 8.79 6.95
C ASN A 296 10.90 9.33 5.57
N PHE A 297 11.88 9.85 4.82
CA PHE A 297 11.66 10.37 3.47
C PHE A 297 11.57 9.24 2.45
N VAL A 298 12.37 8.18 2.61
CA VAL A 298 12.31 7.01 1.71
C VAL A 298 10.95 6.33 1.80
N CYS A 299 10.38 6.15 3.00
CA CYS A 299 9.05 5.58 3.15
C CYS A 299 7.97 6.44 2.46
N HIS A 300 8.07 7.77 2.55
CA HIS A 300 7.17 8.69 1.85
C HIS A 300 7.28 8.59 0.33
N LEU A 301 8.52 8.58 -0.20
CA LEU A 301 8.77 8.51 -1.63
C LEU A 301 8.39 7.13 -2.21
N GLY A 302 8.53 6.07 -1.42
CA GLY A 302 8.10 4.73 -1.79
C GLY A 302 6.60 4.61 -2.00
N ASP A 303 5.81 5.31 -1.18
CA ASP A 303 4.34 5.33 -1.25
C ASP A 303 3.77 6.36 -2.25
N HIS A 304 4.61 6.97 -3.09
CA HIS A 304 4.21 8.12 -3.91
C HIS A 304 3.55 7.76 -5.26
N ASP A 305 3.30 6.47 -5.53
CA ASP A 305 2.75 6.01 -6.82
C ASP A 305 1.32 6.53 -7.09
N TRP A 306 0.61 6.97 -6.04
CA TRP A 306 -0.76 7.50 -6.08
C TRP A 306 -0.94 8.65 -7.07
N VAL A 307 0.13 9.42 -7.35
CA VAL A 307 0.14 10.49 -8.36
C VAL A 307 -0.32 9.97 -9.72
N LEU A 308 0.04 8.74 -10.07
CA LEU A 308 -0.38 8.08 -11.30
C LEU A 308 -1.55 7.11 -11.06
N THR A 309 -1.51 6.32 -9.99
CA THR A 309 -2.43 5.19 -9.82
C THR A 309 -3.86 5.64 -9.47
N VAL A 310 -4.04 6.78 -8.79
CA VAL A 310 -5.37 7.34 -8.48
C VAL A 310 -6.13 7.80 -9.72
N PRO A 311 -5.57 8.65 -10.60
CA PRO A 311 -6.28 9.03 -11.83
C PRO A 311 -6.47 7.84 -12.77
N ALA A 312 -5.50 6.92 -12.87
CA ALA A 312 -5.62 5.68 -13.64
C ALA A 312 -6.85 4.86 -13.22
N ALA A 313 -7.08 4.71 -11.91
CA ALA A 313 -8.26 4.02 -11.39
C ALA A 313 -9.57 4.66 -11.85
N LYS A 314 -9.66 5.99 -11.80
CA LYS A 314 -10.87 6.71 -12.24
C LYS A 314 -11.17 6.45 -13.72
N TRP A 315 -10.16 6.57 -14.59
CA TRP A 315 -10.35 6.36 -16.02
C TRP A 315 -10.73 4.91 -16.35
N VAL A 316 -10.03 3.93 -15.75
CA VAL A 316 -10.31 2.51 -16.01
C VAL A 316 -11.66 2.08 -15.45
N ILE A 317 -12.08 2.56 -14.27
CA ILE A 317 -13.39 2.21 -13.69
C ILE A 317 -14.53 2.72 -14.57
N GLU A 318 -14.43 3.92 -15.14
CA GLU A 318 -15.47 4.42 -16.05
C GLU A 318 -15.52 3.60 -17.36
N GLU A 319 -14.37 3.27 -17.96
CA GLU A 319 -14.33 2.38 -19.14
C GLU A 319 -14.90 0.98 -18.82
N MET A 320 -14.60 0.44 -17.64
CA MET A 320 -15.13 -0.85 -17.19
C MET A 320 -16.65 -0.87 -17.09
N LYS A 321 -17.30 0.25 -16.72
CA LYS A 321 -18.76 0.35 -16.74
C LYS A 321 -19.30 0.23 -18.16
N GLY A 322 -18.69 0.93 -19.12
CA GLY A 322 -19.04 0.83 -20.53
C GLY A 322 -18.87 -0.59 -21.08
N ILE A 323 -17.76 -1.25 -20.74
CA ILE A 323 -17.49 -2.64 -21.09
C ILE A 323 -18.54 -3.58 -20.47
N ALA A 324 -18.90 -3.38 -19.20
CA ALA A 324 -19.89 -4.20 -18.52
C ALA A 324 -21.27 -4.15 -19.20
N VAL A 325 -21.70 -2.97 -19.66
CA VAL A 325 -22.96 -2.82 -20.40
C VAL A 325 -22.84 -3.44 -21.80
N LYS A 326 -21.82 -3.06 -22.55
CA LYS A 326 -21.67 -3.42 -23.97
C LYS A 326 -21.37 -4.91 -24.19
N ASP A 327 -20.44 -5.46 -23.40
CA ASP A 327 -19.87 -6.79 -23.64
C ASP A 327 -20.48 -7.86 -22.73
N TYR A 328 -21.05 -7.48 -21.58
CA TYR A 328 -21.61 -8.42 -20.59
C TYR A 328 -23.11 -8.24 -20.36
N GLY A 329 -23.75 -7.28 -21.04
CA GLY A 329 -25.20 -7.05 -20.98
C GLY A 329 -25.70 -6.62 -19.60
N LEU A 330 -24.85 -6.01 -18.76
CA LEU A 330 -25.29 -5.46 -17.47
C LEU A 330 -26.18 -4.24 -17.69
N SER A 331 -27.21 -4.11 -16.86
CA SER A 331 -28.05 -2.90 -16.82
C SER A 331 -27.38 -1.76 -16.04
N GLU A 332 -27.88 -0.54 -16.22
CA GLU A 332 -27.46 0.62 -15.41
C GLU A 332 -27.63 0.41 -13.90
N ALA A 333 -28.62 -0.40 -13.49
CA ALA A 333 -28.81 -0.78 -12.10
C ALA A 333 -27.71 -1.72 -11.61
N ASP A 334 -27.26 -2.66 -12.45
CA ASP A 334 -26.20 -3.60 -12.12
C ASP A 334 -24.85 -2.93 -11.91
N LEU A 335 -24.60 -1.77 -12.53
CA LEU A 335 -23.38 -0.96 -12.36
C LEU A 335 -23.19 -0.43 -10.93
N LYS A 336 -24.24 -0.44 -10.11
CA LYS A 336 -24.20 -0.05 -8.70
C LYS A 336 -24.27 -1.25 -7.75
N GLY A 337 -24.33 -2.46 -8.28
CA GLY A 337 -24.56 -3.68 -7.53
C GLY A 337 -23.46 -4.73 -7.68
N ARG A 338 -23.68 -5.85 -7.02
CA ARG A 338 -22.73 -6.97 -6.92
C ARG A 338 -22.20 -7.47 -8.27
N ARG A 339 -23.04 -7.47 -9.30
CA ARG A 339 -22.64 -7.98 -10.63
C ARG A 339 -21.47 -7.19 -11.22
N PHE A 340 -21.56 -5.86 -11.24
CA PHE A 340 -20.44 -5.03 -11.72
C PHE A 340 -19.25 -5.08 -10.77
N HIS A 341 -19.49 -5.03 -9.46
CA HIS A 341 -18.44 -5.06 -8.45
C HIS A 341 -17.58 -6.33 -8.54
N GLN A 342 -18.20 -7.51 -8.67
CA GLN A 342 -17.47 -8.76 -8.82
C GLN A 342 -16.69 -8.82 -10.13
N LEU A 343 -17.29 -8.38 -11.25
CA LEU A 343 -16.60 -8.30 -12.54
C LEU A 343 -15.34 -7.43 -12.45
N ARG A 344 -15.46 -6.20 -11.94
CA ARG A 344 -14.29 -5.31 -11.79
C ARG A 344 -13.26 -5.86 -10.81
N ASN A 345 -13.70 -6.43 -9.69
CA ASN A 345 -12.79 -6.94 -8.66
C ASN A 345 -11.92 -8.06 -9.21
N TYR A 346 -12.54 -9.02 -9.92
CA TYR A 346 -11.79 -10.12 -10.51
C TYR A 346 -10.83 -9.64 -11.60
N VAL A 347 -11.33 -8.82 -12.53
CA VAL A 347 -10.53 -8.26 -13.64
C VAL A 347 -9.32 -7.49 -13.10
N PHE A 348 -9.53 -6.64 -12.10
CA PHE A 348 -8.46 -5.86 -11.47
C PHE A 348 -7.52 -6.74 -10.63
N SER A 349 -8.02 -7.81 -10.00
CA SER A 349 -7.16 -8.77 -9.31
C SER A 349 -6.23 -9.50 -10.28
N GLN A 350 -6.71 -9.90 -11.46
CA GLN A 350 -5.90 -10.62 -12.45
C GLN A 350 -4.91 -9.73 -13.21
N ALA A 351 -5.29 -8.50 -13.56
CA ALA A 351 -4.47 -7.64 -14.40
C ALA A 351 -3.88 -6.42 -13.68
N SER A 352 -4.38 -6.01 -12.52
CA SER A 352 -4.25 -4.67 -11.93
C SER A 352 -4.90 -3.57 -12.77
N ILE A 353 -5.31 -2.51 -12.08
CA ILE A 353 -5.75 -1.25 -12.71
C ILE A 353 -4.62 -0.67 -13.58
N MET A 354 -3.36 -0.79 -13.16
CA MET A 354 -2.23 -0.16 -13.85
C MET A 354 -1.92 -0.82 -15.20
N THR A 355 -1.94 -2.15 -15.28
CA THR A 355 -1.81 -2.84 -16.58
C THR A 355 -2.97 -2.48 -17.50
N LEU A 356 -4.20 -2.44 -16.97
CA LEU A 356 -5.38 -2.08 -17.77
C LEU A 356 -5.32 -0.63 -18.25
N TYR A 357 -4.82 0.29 -17.42
CA TYR A 357 -4.59 1.67 -17.83
C TYR A 357 -3.47 1.79 -18.87
N HIS A 358 -2.41 0.98 -18.76
CA HIS A 358 -1.39 0.90 -19.80
C HIS A 358 -2.01 0.43 -21.13
N VAL A 359 -2.89 -0.59 -21.12
CA VAL A 359 -3.62 -1.02 -22.33
C VAL A 359 -4.48 0.11 -22.88
N LEU A 360 -5.27 0.76 -22.03
CA LEU A 360 -6.15 1.86 -22.43
C LEU A 360 -5.37 3.01 -23.06
N SER A 361 -4.31 3.47 -22.40
CA SER A 361 -3.54 4.65 -22.81
C SER A 361 -2.68 4.43 -24.06
N THR A 362 -2.30 3.18 -24.36
CA THR A 362 -1.43 2.87 -25.51
C THR A 362 -2.16 2.22 -26.68
N ARG A 363 -3.30 1.55 -26.44
CA ARG A 363 -4.02 0.75 -27.45
C ARG A 363 -5.53 1.03 -27.52
N GLY A 364 -6.07 1.88 -26.65
CA GLY A 364 -7.47 2.33 -26.69
C GLY A 364 -8.49 1.34 -26.10
N SER A 365 -9.74 1.78 -26.06
CA SER A 365 -10.86 1.08 -25.39
C SER A 365 -11.17 -0.30 -25.97
N ASP A 366 -11.01 -0.51 -27.28
CA ASP A 366 -11.27 -1.83 -27.90
C ASP A 366 -10.25 -2.88 -27.43
N ALA A 367 -8.97 -2.50 -27.28
CA ALA A 367 -7.95 -3.38 -26.74
C ALA A 367 -8.18 -3.66 -25.24
N LEU A 368 -8.67 -2.66 -24.49
CA LEU A 368 -9.08 -2.85 -23.10
C LEU A 368 -10.24 -3.85 -23.02
N SER A 369 -11.33 -3.66 -23.78
CA SER A 369 -12.46 -4.60 -23.87
C SER A 369 -12.01 -6.02 -24.22
N HIS A 370 -11.10 -6.18 -25.19
CA HIS A 370 -10.55 -7.49 -25.53
C HIS A 370 -9.77 -8.11 -24.37
N THR A 371 -8.95 -7.32 -23.68
CA THR A 371 -8.20 -7.77 -22.49
C THR A 371 -9.16 -8.22 -21.39
N VAL A 372 -10.22 -7.45 -21.11
CA VAL A 372 -11.23 -7.79 -20.11
C VAL A 372 -11.95 -9.10 -20.47
N ARG A 373 -12.32 -9.30 -21.74
CA ARG A 373 -12.94 -10.55 -22.23
C ARG A 373 -11.99 -11.76 -22.23
N SER A 374 -10.68 -11.53 -22.25
CA SER A 374 -9.69 -12.61 -22.07
C SER A 374 -9.57 -13.06 -20.61
N ILE A 375 -9.97 -12.22 -19.65
CA ILE A 375 -9.98 -12.52 -18.22
C ILE A 375 -11.32 -13.12 -17.80
N VAL A 376 -12.44 -12.53 -18.24
CA VAL A 376 -13.80 -13.03 -17.95
C VAL A 376 -14.54 -13.24 -19.27
N ILE A 377 -15.01 -14.45 -19.51
CA ILE A 377 -15.78 -14.77 -20.71
C ILE A 377 -17.24 -14.34 -20.45
N PRO A 378 -17.84 -13.51 -21.32
CA PRO A 378 -19.27 -13.19 -21.26
C PRO A 378 -20.15 -14.46 -21.32
N ALA A 379 -21.40 -14.33 -20.88
CA ALA A 379 -22.37 -15.42 -20.90
C ALA A 379 -22.79 -15.83 -22.32
#